data_AF-A0A0M1JID2-F1
#
_entry.id   AF-A0A0M1JID2-F1
#
_cell.length_a   1.000
_cell.length_b   1.000
_cell.length_c   1.000
_cell.angle_alpha   90.00
_cell.angle_beta   90.00
_cell.angle_gamma   90.00
#
_symmetry.space_group_name_H-M   'P 1'
#
loop_
_entity.id
_entity.type
_entity.pdbx_description
1 polymer ?
#
loop_
_entity_poly.entity_id
_entity_poly.type
_entity_poly.pdbx_seq_one_letter_code
_entity_poly.pdbx_strand_id
1 'polypeptide(L)'
;MNAELLRKYLKMHRKPITKYQDATVVHKELCQSQPEFYMELLKNNLTHLSHKQEIFLNIISLNCNSLAGPQTAKIVTFLQALPIEQSLQLIDILPKLKVNCSRIRNLGMNYLLGHESFATLAATKSLRIQRLLKHFLGERTWSACKRFLKNPGTHGKKFLHHKLWRYANNIETTHEALCFLAKVPYKTQEPLLTKSLAARKSLEQGKGLPLDTLFGLRGTLHPSTLASKVRLVKLVKM
;
A
#
# COMPACT_ATOMS: atom_id res chain seq x y z
N MET A 1 19.09 -16.96 22.10
CA MET A 1 19.05 -15.54 21.63
C MET A 1 20.33 -14.84 22.07
N ASN A 2 21.10 -14.25 21.15
CA ASN A 2 22.29 -13.47 21.52
C ASN A 2 21.87 -12.18 22.23
N ALA A 3 21.96 -12.15 23.56
CA ALA A 3 21.52 -11.04 24.40
C ALA A 3 22.26 -9.74 24.09
N GLU A 4 23.53 -9.82 23.66
CA GLU A 4 24.33 -8.66 23.29
C GLU A 4 23.80 -8.01 22.01
N LEU A 5 23.48 -8.82 21.00
CA LEU A 5 22.95 -8.36 19.72
C LEU A 5 21.58 -7.69 19.89
N LEU A 6 20.70 -8.27 20.72
CA LEU A 6 19.43 -7.64 21.05
C LEU A 6 19.62 -6.31 21.80
N ARG A 7 20.54 -6.24 22.76
CA ARG A 7 20.86 -5.00 23.48
C ARG A 7 21.37 -3.93 22.52
N LYS A 8 22.22 -4.28 21.55
CA LYS A 8 22.67 -3.37 20.49
C LYS A 8 21.48 -2.83 19.70
N TYR A 9 20.59 -3.70 19.22
CA TYR A 9 19.36 -3.29 18.51
C TYR A 9 18.48 -2.36 19.34
N LEU A 10 18.24 -2.69 20.62
CA LEU A 10 17.36 -1.89 21.49
C LEU A 10 17.93 -0.48 21.75
N LYS A 11 19.25 -0.28 21.71
CA LYS A 11 19.87 1.06 21.82
C LYS A 11 19.67 1.95 20.58
N MET A 12 19.43 1.36 19.40
CA MET A 12 19.33 2.09 18.13
C MET A 12 17.90 2.31 17.64
N HIS A 13 17.00 1.35 17.86
CA HIS A 13 15.71 1.22 17.14
C HIS A 13 14.77 2.43 17.20
N ARG A 14 14.93 3.34 18.17
CA ARG A 14 14.04 4.52 18.36
C ARG A 14 14.43 5.74 17.53
N LYS A 15 15.64 5.76 16.96
CA LYS A 15 16.15 6.87 16.13
C LYS A 15 16.33 6.41 14.69
N PRO A 16 16.52 7.32 13.71
CA PRO A 16 16.80 6.93 12.34
C PRO A 16 18.04 6.03 12.23
N ILE A 17 17.97 5.03 11.33
CA ILE A 17 19.03 4.04 11.12
C ILE A 17 20.35 4.69 10.70
N THR A 18 20.26 5.82 9.98
CA THR A 18 21.41 6.62 9.52
C THR A 18 22.23 7.24 10.65
N LYS A 19 21.73 7.26 11.89
CA LYS A 19 22.50 7.72 13.06
C LYS A 19 23.47 6.68 13.60
N TYR A 20 23.48 5.47 13.05
CA TYR A 20 24.25 4.34 13.56
C TYR A 20 24.95 3.64 12.40
N GLN A 21 26.28 3.66 12.40
CA GLN A 21 27.09 3.04 11.35
C GLN A 21 26.86 1.53 11.24
N ASP A 22 26.73 0.84 12.37
CA ASP A 22 26.63 -0.63 12.41
C ASP A 22 25.19 -1.16 12.37
N ALA A 23 24.17 -0.30 12.23
CA ALA A 23 22.79 -0.75 12.41
C ALA A 23 22.35 -1.77 11.37
N THR A 24 22.75 -1.63 10.10
CA THR A 24 22.44 -2.59 9.04
C THR A 24 23.07 -3.96 9.31
N VAL A 25 24.29 -3.99 9.84
CA VAL A 25 24.99 -5.21 10.25
C VAL A 25 24.22 -5.90 11.38
N VAL A 26 23.86 -5.15 12.42
CA VAL A 26 23.05 -5.68 13.54
C VAL A 26 21.73 -6.25 13.06
N HIS A 27 21.04 -5.56 12.14
CA HIS A 27 19.79 -6.04 11.56
C HIS A 27 19.96 -7.36 10.80
N LYS A 28 21.02 -7.47 9.98
CA LYS A 28 21.31 -8.68 9.22
C LYS A 28 21.63 -9.86 10.13
N GLU A 29 22.48 -9.66 11.13
CA GLU A 29 22.83 -10.69 12.12
C GLU A 29 21.62 -11.13 12.95
N LEU A 30 20.76 -10.19 13.36
CA LEU A 30 19.56 -10.52 14.15
C LEU A 30 18.58 -11.33 13.30
N CYS A 31 18.41 -10.96 12.03
CA CYS A 31 17.53 -11.68 11.12
C CYS A 31 18.06 -13.08 10.77
N GLN A 32 19.38 -13.26 10.65
CA GLN A 32 19.99 -14.57 10.40
C GLN A 32 19.95 -15.47 11.63
N SER A 33 20.23 -14.92 12.82
CA SER A 33 20.30 -15.70 14.05
C SER A 33 18.94 -16.06 14.64
N GLN A 34 17.92 -15.22 14.45
CA GLN A 34 16.58 -15.39 15.04
C GLN A 34 15.48 -14.82 14.11
N PRO A 35 15.21 -15.45 12.95
CA PRO A 35 14.31 -14.90 11.93
C PRO A 35 12.86 -14.73 12.41
N GLU A 36 12.34 -15.64 13.23
CA GLU A 36 10.97 -15.57 13.74
C GLU A 36 10.80 -14.39 14.71
N PHE A 37 11.71 -14.25 15.67
CA PHE A 37 11.72 -13.11 16.59
C PHE A 37 11.96 -11.79 15.85
N TYR A 38 12.84 -11.78 14.85
CA TYR A 38 13.12 -10.57 14.07
C TYR A 38 11.85 -10.05 13.36
N MET A 39 10.99 -10.94 12.90
CA MET A 39 9.69 -10.58 12.30
C MET A 39 8.76 -9.89 13.31
N GLU A 40 8.75 -10.33 14.56
CA GLU A 40 7.96 -9.76 15.65
C GLU A 40 8.35 -8.29 15.95
N LEU A 41 9.58 -7.88 15.63
CA LEU A 41 10.02 -6.50 15.82
C LEU A 41 9.23 -5.49 14.96
N LEU A 42 8.58 -5.93 13.88
CA LEU A 42 7.67 -5.06 13.11
C LEU A 42 6.50 -4.54 13.95
N LYS A 43 6.05 -5.30 14.96
CA LYS A 43 4.93 -4.92 15.84
C LYS A 43 5.29 -3.81 16.81
N ASN A 44 6.56 -3.58 17.07
CA ASN A 44 6.98 -2.59 18.06
C ASN A 44 6.68 -1.16 17.56
N ASN A 45 5.78 -0.46 18.27
CA ASN A 45 5.34 0.90 17.93
C ASN A 45 6.41 1.97 18.20
N LEU A 46 7.40 1.68 19.03
CA LEU A 46 8.51 2.59 19.35
C LEU A 46 9.64 2.50 18.32
N THR A 47 9.62 1.49 17.44
CA THR A 47 10.62 1.34 16.39
C THR A 47 10.41 2.40 15.32
N HIS A 48 11.45 3.18 15.07
CA HIS A 48 11.48 4.19 14.02
C HIS A 48 11.28 3.55 12.64
N LEU A 49 10.60 4.27 11.73
CA LEU A 49 10.21 3.75 10.41
C LEU A 49 11.39 3.16 9.63
N SER A 50 12.55 3.83 9.60
CA SER A 50 13.73 3.33 8.89
C SER A 50 14.20 1.95 9.36
N HIS A 51 14.05 1.65 10.66
CA HIS A 51 14.35 0.33 11.19
C HIS A 51 13.26 -0.68 10.81
N LYS A 52 11.97 -0.30 10.80
CA LYS A 52 10.90 -1.17 10.27
C LYS A 52 11.10 -1.50 8.79
N GLN A 53 11.59 -0.53 8.01
CA GLN A 53 11.95 -0.69 6.61
C GLN A 53 13.08 -1.72 6.45
N GLU A 54 14.15 -1.59 7.22
CA GLU A 54 15.26 -2.56 7.24
C GLU A 54 14.79 -3.96 7.67
N ILE A 55 13.91 -4.04 8.66
CA ILE A 55 13.30 -5.30 9.10
C ILE A 55 12.51 -5.95 7.95
N PHE A 56 11.61 -5.19 7.33
CA PHE A 56 10.80 -5.66 6.21
C PHE A 56 11.65 -6.15 5.05
N LEU A 57 12.71 -5.42 4.70
CA LEU A 57 13.65 -5.78 3.65
C LEU A 57 14.42 -7.06 3.94
N ASN A 58 14.94 -7.21 5.15
CA ASN A 58 15.70 -8.40 5.52
C ASN A 58 14.80 -9.65 5.57
N ILE A 59 13.57 -9.52 6.07
CA ILE A 59 12.59 -10.62 6.06
C ILE A 59 12.27 -11.05 4.63
N ILE A 60 12.04 -10.09 3.74
CA ILE A 60 11.75 -10.37 2.34
C ILE A 60 12.96 -10.97 1.66
N SER A 61 14.17 -10.45 1.90
CA SER A 61 15.38 -10.89 1.20
C SER A 61 15.80 -12.29 1.62
N LEU A 62 15.83 -12.60 2.91
CA LEU A 62 16.17 -13.92 3.43
C LEU A 62 15.16 -14.98 2.99
N ASN A 63 13.88 -14.62 2.92
CA ASN A 63 12.82 -15.57 2.64
C ASN A 63 12.26 -15.46 1.21
N CYS A 64 12.82 -14.66 0.29
CA CYS A 64 12.29 -14.52 -1.08
C CYS A 64 12.13 -15.88 -1.79
N ASN A 65 13.02 -16.82 -1.49
CA ASN A 65 13.03 -18.17 -2.06
C ASN A 65 12.24 -19.19 -1.23
N SER A 66 12.09 -18.97 0.09
CA SER A 66 11.49 -19.90 1.06
C SER A 66 10.21 -19.40 1.74
N LEU A 67 9.70 -18.22 1.38
CA LEU A 67 8.45 -17.62 1.89
C LEU A 67 7.30 -18.56 1.59
N ALA A 68 6.98 -19.40 2.56
CA ALA A 68 5.82 -20.26 2.52
C ALA A 68 4.54 -19.42 2.67
N GLY A 69 3.39 -19.99 2.26
CA GLY A 69 2.08 -19.36 2.41
C GLY A 69 1.82 -18.80 3.83
N PRO A 70 2.08 -19.57 4.90
CA PRO A 70 1.86 -19.10 6.28
C PRO A 70 2.68 -17.88 6.68
N GLN A 71 3.95 -17.79 6.23
CA GLN A 71 4.80 -16.64 6.53
C GLN A 71 4.33 -15.38 5.79
N THR A 72 3.89 -15.54 4.54
CA THR A 72 3.32 -14.43 3.77
C THR A 72 2.07 -13.87 4.43
N ALA A 73 1.19 -14.76 4.92
CA ALA A 73 -0.01 -14.36 5.66
C ALA A 73 0.33 -13.59 6.94
N LYS A 74 1.30 -14.07 7.74
CA LYS A 74 1.79 -13.36 8.94
C LYS A 74 2.28 -11.94 8.62
N ILE A 75 3.07 -11.78 7.56
CA ILE A 75 3.56 -10.45 7.16
C ILE A 75 2.40 -9.54 6.75
N VAL A 76 1.42 -10.05 5.99
CA VAL A 76 0.22 -9.27 5.63
C VAL A 76 -0.53 -8.81 6.88
N THR A 77 -0.72 -9.70 7.87
CA THR A 77 -1.34 -9.33 9.15
C THR A 77 -0.57 -8.23 9.88
N PHE A 78 0.76 -8.29 9.89
CA PHE A 78 1.57 -7.21 10.50
C PHE A 78 1.45 -5.89 9.75
N LEU A 79 1.45 -5.92 8.42
CA LEU A 79 1.25 -4.72 7.62
C LEU A 79 -0.14 -4.10 7.84
N GLN A 80 -1.18 -4.92 8.02
CA GLN A 80 -2.53 -4.47 8.31
C GLN A 80 -2.69 -3.91 9.73
N ALA A 81 -1.90 -4.42 10.70
CA ALA A 81 -1.91 -3.91 12.07
C ALA A 81 -1.18 -2.57 12.24
N LEU A 82 -0.31 -2.19 11.30
CA LEU A 82 0.39 -0.91 11.33
C LEU A 82 -0.53 0.23 10.84
N PRO A 83 -0.30 1.47 11.30
CA PRO A 83 -0.94 2.63 10.70
C PRO A 83 -0.74 2.63 9.18
N ILE A 84 -1.84 2.83 8.43
CA ILE A 84 -1.89 2.73 6.97
C ILE A 84 -0.73 3.46 6.27
N GLU A 85 -0.36 4.65 6.75
CA GLU A 85 0.74 5.40 6.13
C GLU A 85 2.09 4.69 6.30
N GLN A 86 2.35 4.14 7.49
CA GLN A 86 3.57 3.38 7.74
C GLN A 86 3.62 2.10 6.91
N SER A 87 2.51 1.34 6.84
CA SER A 87 2.48 0.11 6.05
C SER A 87 2.65 0.35 4.55
N LEU A 88 2.02 1.41 4.01
CA LEU A 88 2.27 1.82 2.63
C LEU A 88 3.73 2.29 2.42
N GLN A 89 4.36 2.94 3.40
CA GLN A 89 5.77 3.34 3.32
C GLN A 89 6.73 2.16 3.34
N LEU A 90 6.37 1.05 4.00
CA LEU A 90 7.12 -0.21 3.92
C LEU A 90 7.00 -0.82 2.52
N ILE A 91 5.77 -0.93 1.99
CA ILE A 91 5.53 -1.53 0.67
C ILE A 91 6.14 -0.70 -0.47
N ASP A 92 6.18 0.63 -0.34
CA ASP A 92 6.76 1.53 -1.34
C ASP A 92 8.26 1.31 -1.60
N ILE A 93 8.95 0.55 -0.75
CA ILE A 93 10.34 0.20 -1.00
C ILE A 93 10.46 -0.84 -2.12
N LEU A 94 9.47 -1.72 -2.29
CA LEU A 94 9.55 -2.81 -3.26
C LEU A 94 9.68 -2.30 -4.71
N PRO A 95 8.91 -1.29 -5.17
CA PRO A 95 9.16 -0.66 -6.46
C PRO A 95 10.54 0.00 -6.57
N LYS A 96 11.01 0.66 -5.50
CA LYS A 96 12.32 1.36 -5.51
C LYS A 96 13.48 0.38 -5.70
N LEU A 97 13.39 -0.80 -5.08
CA LEU A 97 14.37 -1.87 -5.21
C LEU A 97 14.08 -2.82 -6.38
N LYS A 98 13.04 -2.55 -7.17
CA LYS A 98 12.61 -3.39 -8.32
C LYS A 98 12.35 -4.86 -7.94
N VAL A 99 11.90 -5.12 -6.71
CA VAL A 99 11.59 -6.47 -6.22
C VAL A 99 10.14 -6.83 -6.55
N ASN A 100 9.94 -7.83 -7.42
CA ASN A 100 8.59 -8.28 -7.84
C ASN A 100 8.53 -9.77 -8.21
N CYS A 101 9.15 -10.65 -7.41
CA CYS A 101 8.97 -12.08 -7.60
C CYS A 101 7.53 -12.51 -7.25
N SER A 102 7.12 -13.71 -7.69
CA SER A 102 5.74 -14.21 -7.51
C SER A 102 5.22 -14.10 -6.07
N ARG A 103 6.07 -14.39 -5.09
CA ARG A 103 5.72 -14.33 -3.66
C ARG A 103 5.49 -12.89 -3.19
N ILE A 104 6.35 -11.97 -3.60
CA ILE A 104 6.21 -10.54 -3.26
C ILE A 104 5.02 -9.90 -3.95
N ARG A 105 4.73 -10.32 -5.19
CA ARG A 105 3.48 -9.97 -5.87
C ARG A 105 2.27 -10.45 -5.06
N ASN A 106 2.25 -11.72 -4.66
CA ASN A 106 1.15 -12.26 -3.85
C ASN A 106 1.00 -11.53 -2.51
N LEU A 107 2.10 -11.25 -1.81
CA LEU A 107 2.10 -10.49 -0.56
C LEU A 107 1.49 -9.09 -0.77
N GLY A 108 2.01 -8.34 -1.75
CA GLY A 108 1.54 -6.98 -2.05
C GLY A 108 0.08 -6.94 -2.49
N MET A 109 -0.36 -7.89 -3.31
CA MET A 109 -1.75 -7.98 -3.76
C MET A 109 -2.70 -8.39 -2.63
N ASN A 110 -2.32 -9.35 -1.77
CA ASN A 110 -3.08 -9.72 -0.57
C ASN A 110 -3.22 -8.53 0.39
N TYR A 111 -2.13 -7.81 0.64
CA TYR A 111 -2.21 -6.62 1.50
C TYR A 111 -3.07 -5.52 0.87
N LEU A 112 -2.87 -5.17 -0.41
CA LEU A 112 -3.58 -4.04 -1.03
C LEU A 112 -5.06 -4.33 -1.26
N LEU A 113 -5.38 -5.38 -2.00
CA LEU A 113 -6.76 -5.69 -2.39
C LEU A 113 -7.54 -6.36 -1.26
N GLY A 114 -6.85 -7.04 -0.34
CA GLY A 114 -7.44 -7.64 0.85
C GLY A 114 -7.61 -6.67 2.01
N HIS A 115 -7.18 -5.41 1.86
CA HIS A 115 -7.38 -4.40 2.89
C HIS A 115 -8.86 -3.99 2.95
N GLU A 116 -9.44 -3.96 4.16
CA GLU A 116 -10.84 -3.55 4.36
C GLU A 116 -11.11 -2.15 3.78
N SER A 117 -10.19 -1.22 4.03
CA SER A 117 -10.26 0.15 3.50
C SER A 117 -9.76 0.33 2.05
N PHE A 118 -9.67 -0.72 1.22
CA PHE A 118 -9.10 -0.59 -0.14
C PHE A 118 -9.79 0.50 -0.99
N ALA A 119 -11.12 0.61 -0.95
CA ALA A 119 -11.86 1.66 -1.65
C ALA A 119 -11.48 3.07 -1.16
N THR A 120 -11.36 3.26 0.16
CA THR A 120 -10.87 4.50 0.78
C THR A 120 -9.46 4.84 0.30
N LEU A 121 -8.56 3.85 0.25
CA LEU A 121 -7.18 4.03 -0.23
C LEU A 121 -7.16 4.41 -1.71
N ALA A 122 -8.00 3.78 -2.53
CA ALA A 122 -8.14 4.12 -3.93
C ALA A 122 -8.62 5.57 -4.11
N ALA A 123 -9.61 6.01 -3.34
CA ALA A 123 -10.16 7.36 -3.40
C ALA A 123 -9.15 8.44 -3.00
N THR A 124 -8.36 8.18 -1.95
CA THR A 124 -7.53 9.19 -1.27
C THR A 124 -6.07 9.18 -1.69
N LYS A 125 -5.54 8.02 -2.10
CA LYS A 125 -4.13 7.77 -2.46
C LYS A 125 -4.00 7.17 -3.86
N SER A 126 -4.91 7.50 -4.76
CA SER A 126 -5.07 6.90 -6.10
C SER A 126 -3.76 6.68 -6.87
N LEU A 127 -2.90 7.71 -6.99
CA LEU A 127 -1.63 7.61 -7.71
C LEU A 127 -0.67 6.57 -7.10
N ARG A 128 -0.57 6.57 -5.77
CA ARG A 128 0.29 5.63 -5.04
C ARG A 128 -0.21 4.19 -5.20
N ILE A 129 -1.51 3.98 -5.01
CA ILE A 129 -2.13 2.65 -5.18
C ILE A 129 -2.00 2.17 -6.62
N GLN A 130 -2.24 3.03 -7.61
CA GLN A 130 -2.08 2.69 -9.02
C GLN A 130 -0.63 2.31 -9.36
N ARG A 131 0.36 3.04 -8.83
CA ARG A 131 1.78 2.72 -9.00
C ARG A 131 2.12 1.35 -8.42
N LEU A 132 1.63 1.05 -7.21
CA LEU A 132 1.86 -0.25 -6.58
C LEU A 132 1.19 -1.39 -7.33
N LEU A 133 -0.06 -1.23 -7.78
CA LEU A 133 -0.75 -2.23 -8.60
C LEU A 133 -0.01 -2.50 -9.92
N LYS A 134 0.44 -1.44 -10.59
CA LYS A 134 1.26 -1.56 -11.81
C LYS A 134 2.59 -2.27 -11.55
N HIS A 135 3.26 -1.98 -10.44
CA HIS A 135 4.47 -2.67 -10.04
C HIS A 135 4.21 -4.17 -9.87
N PHE A 136 3.21 -4.55 -9.07
CA PHE A 136 2.93 -5.96 -8.79
C PHE A 136 2.43 -6.72 -10.02
N LEU A 137 1.52 -6.16 -10.81
CA LEU A 137 0.94 -6.83 -11.97
C LEU A 137 1.85 -6.77 -13.20
N GLY A 138 2.64 -5.70 -13.36
CA GLY A 138 3.28 -5.33 -14.61
C GLY A 138 2.32 -4.60 -15.56
N GLU A 139 2.88 -3.77 -16.46
CA GLU A 139 2.09 -2.89 -17.33
C GLU A 139 1.18 -3.65 -18.31
N ARG A 140 1.65 -4.78 -18.85
CA ARG A 140 0.86 -5.62 -19.77
C ARG A 140 -0.37 -6.20 -19.07
N THR A 141 -0.19 -6.78 -17.88
CA THR A 141 -1.29 -7.36 -17.11
C THR A 141 -2.23 -6.28 -16.62
N TRP A 142 -1.72 -5.13 -16.15
CA TRP A 142 -2.57 -4.00 -15.78
C TRP A 142 -3.42 -3.51 -16.95
N SER A 143 -2.84 -3.42 -18.16
CA SER A 143 -3.57 -3.05 -19.37
C SER A 143 -4.66 -4.06 -19.75
N ALA A 144 -4.38 -5.36 -19.61
CA ALA A 144 -5.40 -6.40 -19.78
C ALA A 144 -6.51 -6.29 -18.72
N CYS A 145 -6.17 -6.03 -17.46
CA CYS A 145 -7.15 -5.81 -16.40
C CYS A 145 -8.07 -4.63 -16.72
N LYS A 146 -7.54 -3.47 -17.14
CA LYS A 146 -8.36 -2.30 -17.56
C LYS A 146 -9.37 -2.67 -18.64
N ARG A 147 -8.95 -3.43 -19.66
CA ARG A 147 -9.83 -3.89 -20.74
C ARG A 147 -10.96 -4.77 -20.22
N PHE A 148 -10.65 -5.74 -19.36
CA PHE A 148 -11.65 -6.66 -18.82
C PHE A 148 -12.53 -6.03 -17.74
N LEU A 149 -12.04 -5.03 -17.00
CA LEU A 149 -12.85 -4.24 -16.07
C LEU A 149 -13.91 -3.42 -16.82
N LYS A 150 -13.55 -2.85 -17.98
CA LYS A 150 -14.49 -2.10 -18.82
C LYS A 150 -15.59 -3.01 -19.40
N ASN A 151 -15.19 -4.15 -19.97
CA ASN A 151 -16.10 -5.08 -20.66
C ASN A 151 -15.84 -6.53 -20.21
N PRO A 152 -16.41 -6.97 -19.07
CA PRO A 152 -16.17 -8.30 -18.53
C PRO A 152 -17.04 -9.36 -19.24
N GLY A 153 -16.52 -9.97 -20.30
CA GLY A 153 -17.04 -11.26 -20.80
C GLY A 153 -16.70 -12.43 -19.87
N THR A 154 -17.20 -13.65 -20.15
CA THR A 154 -16.95 -14.85 -19.31
C THR A 154 -15.46 -15.12 -19.08
N HIS A 155 -14.65 -15.05 -20.14
CA HIS A 155 -13.20 -15.18 -20.05
C HIS A 155 -12.58 -14.02 -19.24
N GLY A 156 -13.07 -12.80 -19.41
CA GLY A 156 -12.61 -11.62 -18.67
C GLY A 156 -12.84 -11.77 -17.17
N LYS A 157 -14.01 -12.27 -16.75
CA LYS A 157 -14.31 -12.54 -15.33
C LYS A 157 -13.36 -13.57 -14.74
N LYS A 158 -13.08 -14.68 -15.45
CA LYS A 158 -12.09 -15.68 -15.01
C LYS A 158 -10.68 -15.08 -14.86
N PHE A 159 -10.27 -14.26 -15.82
CA PHE A 159 -8.99 -13.56 -15.78
C PHE A 159 -8.90 -12.59 -14.58
N LEU A 160 -9.92 -11.76 -14.38
CA LEU A 160 -9.99 -10.80 -13.26
C LEU A 160 -10.02 -11.52 -11.92
N HIS A 161 -10.73 -12.65 -11.82
CA HIS A 161 -10.70 -13.48 -10.62
C HIS A 161 -9.29 -13.96 -10.30
N HIS A 162 -8.62 -14.56 -11.28
CA HIS A 162 -7.28 -15.10 -11.09
C HIS A 162 -6.21 -14.03 -10.80
N LYS A 163 -6.35 -12.81 -11.36
CA LYS A 163 -5.34 -11.74 -11.21
C LYS A 163 -5.65 -10.73 -10.10
N LEU A 164 -6.92 -10.50 -9.76
CA LEU A 164 -7.35 -9.44 -8.87
C LEU A 164 -8.35 -9.92 -7.80
N TRP A 165 -9.53 -10.40 -8.19
CA TRP A 165 -10.62 -10.60 -7.22
C TRP A 165 -10.37 -11.69 -6.19
N ARG A 166 -9.51 -12.68 -6.48
CA ARG A 166 -9.11 -13.69 -5.48
C ARG A 166 -8.43 -13.11 -4.23
N TYR A 167 -7.94 -11.88 -4.31
CA TYR A 167 -7.31 -11.18 -3.20
C TYR A 167 -8.27 -10.24 -2.47
N ALA A 168 -9.46 -10.01 -3.03
CA ALA A 168 -10.41 -9.04 -2.51
C ALA A 168 -11.06 -9.55 -1.23
N ASN A 169 -11.14 -8.71 -0.20
CA ASN A 169 -11.97 -9.01 0.96
C ASN A 169 -13.46 -8.96 0.59
N ASN A 170 -13.85 -7.93 -0.17
CA ASN A 170 -15.17 -7.79 -0.77
C ASN A 170 -15.02 -7.50 -2.28
N ILE A 171 -15.55 -8.38 -3.13
CA ILE A 171 -15.34 -8.33 -4.58
C ILE A 171 -15.98 -7.10 -5.21
N GLU A 172 -17.18 -6.71 -4.77
CA GLU A 172 -17.96 -5.61 -5.36
C GLU A 172 -17.28 -4.25 -5.12
N THR A 173 -16.97 -3.94 -3.85
CA THR A 173 -16.25 -2.72 -3.48
C THR A 173 -14.85 -2.67 -4.10
N THR A 174 -14.15 -3.81 -4.16
CA THR A 174 -12.85 -3.91 -4.82
C THR A 174 -12.97 -3.69 -6.32
N HIS A 175 -14.03 -4.21 -6.96
CA HIS A 175 -14.31 -3.97 -8.37
C HIS A 175 -14.53 -2.48 -8.65
N GLU A 176 -15.35 -1.80 -7.86
CA GLU A 176 -15.56 -0.35 -7.97
C GLU A 176 -14.24 0.44 -7.85
N ALA A 177 -13.45 0.13 -6.83
CA ALA A 177 -12.15 0.77 -6.60
C ALA A 177 -11.15 0.49 -7.74
N LEU A 178 -11.13 -0.72 -8.28
CA LEU A 178 -10.31 -1.07 -9.44
C LEU A 178 -10.75 -0.31 -10.69
N CYS A 179 -12.06 -0.21 -10.94
CA CYS A 179 -12.60 0.59 -12.06
C CYS A 179 -12.24 2.08 -11.93
N PHE A 180 -12.34 2.63 -10.71
CA PHE A 180 -11.91 3.99 -10.38
C PHE A 180 -10.43 4.23 -10.71
N LEU A 181 -9.54 3.34 -10.27
CA LEU A 181 -8.09 3.41 -10.50
C LEU A 181 -7.73 3.18 -11.98
N ALA A 182 -8.49 2.33 -12.67
CA ALA A 182 -8.36 2.05 -14.10
C ALA A 182 -8.90 3.18 -14.99
N LYS A 183 -9.66 4.14 -14.42
CA LYS A 183 -10.38 5.20 -15.14
C LYS A 183 -11.33 4.64 -16.21
N VAL A 184 -11.98 3.52 -15.92
CA VAL A 184 -13.02 2.95 -16.80
C VAL A 184 -14.41 3.31 -16.27
N PRO A 185 -15.44 3.44 -17.13
CA PRO A 185 -16.79 3.71 -16.68
C PRO A 185 -17.32 2.63 -15.75
N TYR A 186 -17.95 3.04 -14.66
CA TYR A 186 -18.59 2.15 -13.68
C TYR A 186 -19.64 2.93 -12.89
N LYS A 187 -20.57 2.22 -12.25
CA LYS A 187 -21.46 2.78 -11.23
C LYS A 187 -20.81 2.54 -9.88
N THR A 188 -20.78 3.56 -9.03
CA THR A 188 -20.18 3.47 -7.70
C THR A 188 -21.23 3.70 -6.63
N GLN A 189 -21.24 2.84 -5.62
CA GLN A 189 -22.01 3.03 -4.40
C GLN A 189 -21.11 3.52 -3.26
N GLU A 190 -19.79 3.38 -3.42
CA GLU A 190 -18.80 3.84 -2.45
C GLU A 190 -18.77 5.39 -2.33
N PRO A 191 -19.11 5.96 -1.15
CA PRO A 191 -19.26 7.39 -0.98
C PRO A 191 -17.98 8.18 -1.27
N LEU A 192 -16.81 7.66 -0.87
CA LEU A 192 -15.53 8.34 -1.08
C LEU A 192 -15.06 8.30 -2.53
N LEU A 193 -15.34 7.20 -3.25
CA LEU A 193 -15.06 7.12 -4.69
C LEU A 193 -15.94 8.11 -5.45
N THR A 194 -17.23 8.19 -5.09
CA THR A 194 -18.18 9.17 -5.65
C THR A 194 -17.70 10.60 -5.45
N LYS A 195 -17.34 10.97 -4.21
CA LYS A 195 -16.80 12.30 -3.88
C LYS A 195 -15.51 12.59 -4.64
N SER A 196 -14.61 11.62 -4.74
CA SER A 196 -13.35 11.78 -5.47
C SER A 196 -13.58 11.98 -6.97
N LEU A 197 -14.55 11.27 -7.58
CA LEU A 197 -14.95 11.51 -8.97
C LEU A 197 -15.58 12.89 -9.17
N ALA A 198 -16.45 13.33 -8.26
CA ALA A 198 -17.06 14.66 -8.33
C ALA A 198 -15.99 15.77 -8.19
N ALA A 199 -15.04 15.59 -7.25
CA ALA A 199 -13.90 16.48 -7.04
C ALA A 199 -13.01 16.68 -8.28
N ARG A 200 -12.92 15.66 -9.15
CA ARG A 200 -12.21 15.77 -10.44
C ARG A 200 -12.88 16.76 -11.40
N LYS A 201 -14.20 16.94 -11.30
CA LYS A 201 -14.98 17.91 -12.10
C LYS A 201 -15.04 19.28 -11.44
N SER A 202 -15.26 19.32 -10.12
CA SER A 202 -15.24 20.53 -9.31
C SER A 202 -14.73 20.21 -7.91
N LEU A 203 -13.65 20.87 -7.48
CA LEU A 203 -13.02 20.63 -6.18
C LEU A 203 -13.99 20.77 -5.00
N GLU A 204 -14.96 21.68 -5.09
CA GLU A 204 -15.95 21.94 -4.03
C GLU A 204 -16.84 20.71 -3.78
N GLN A 205 -17.13 19.93 -4.83
CA GLN A 205 -17.90 18.68 -4.73
C GLN A 205 -17.10 17.56 -4.04
N GLY A 206 -15.81 17.76 -3.80
CA GLY A 206 -14.95 16.89 -3.00
C GLY A 206 -15.03 17.10 -1.49
N LYS A 207 -16.01 17.86 -0.99
CA LYS A 207 -16.16 18.16 0.44
C LYS A 207 -16.10 16.89 1.30
N GLY A 208 -15.23 16.91 2.32
CA GLY A 208 -14.98 15.79 3.22
C GLY A 208 -13.87 14.82 2.78
N LEU A 209 -13.23 15.04 1.62
CA LEU A 209 -11.98 14.34 1.28
C LEU A 209 -10.81 14.88 2.12
N PRO A 210 -9.76 14.07 2.35
CA PRO A 210 -8.55 14.54 2.99
C PRO A 210 -7.93 15.73 2.26
N LEU A 211 -7.33 16.63 3.02
CA LEU A 211 -6.72 17.86 2.50
C LEU A 211 -5.66 17.54 1.43
N ASP A 212 -4.80 16.57 1.69
CA ASP A 212 -3.75 16.15 0.77
C ASP A 212 -4.33 15.61 -0.55
N THR A 213 -5.46 14.90 -0.48
CA THR A 213 -6.17 14.41 -1.67
C THR A 213 -6.71 15.59 -2.49
N LEU A 214 -7.33 16.58 -1.85
CA LEU A 214 -7.84 17.77 -2.52
C LEU A 214 -6.70 18.61 -3.14
N PHE A 215 -5.57 18.76 -2.44
CA PHE A 215 -4.39 19.42 -2.99
C PHE A 215 -3.80 18.66 -4.18
N GLY A 216 -3.78 17.32 -4.12
CA GLY A 216 -3.37 16.48 -5.25
C GLY A 216 -4.27 16.68 -6.48
N LEU A 217 -5.59 16.66 -6.29
CA LEU A 217 -6.57 16.91 -7.37
C LEU A 217 -6.45 18.34 -7.92
N ARG A 218 -6.26 19.34 -7.05
CA ARG A 218 -6.01 20.73 -7.45
C ARG A 218 -4.78 20.81 -8.36
N GLY A 219 -3.66 20.25 -7.95
CA GLY A 219 -2.41 20.30 -8.71
C GLY A 219 -2.49 19.62 -10.08
N THR A 220 -3.32 18.58 -10.23
CA THR A 220 -3.41 17.82 -11.50
C THR A 220 -4.55 18.23 -12.41
N LEU A 221 -5.70 18.65 -11.88
CA LEU A 221 -6.92 18.88 -12.66
C LEU A 221 -7.45 20.31 -12.57
N HIS A 222 -7.07 21.06 -11.54
CA HIS A 222 -7.54 22.43 -11.31
C HIS A 222 -6.39 23.39 -11.00
N PRO A 223 -5.34 23.48 -11.84
CA PRO A 223 -4.10 24.20 -11.52
C PRO A 223 -4.31 25.70 -11.27
N SER A 224 -5.33 26.29 -11.90
CA SER A 224 -5.73 27.70 -11.73
C SER A 224 -6.43 28.00 -10.40
N THR A 225 -6.89 26.99 -9.67
CA THR A 225 -7.55 27.19 -8.37
C THR A 225 -6.51 27.57 -7.31
N LEU A 226 -6.80 28.59 -6.50
CA LEU A 226 -5.92 29.03 -5.41
C LEU A 226 -5.88 28.03 -4.24
N ALA A 227 -4.74 27.92 -3.58
CA ALA A 227 -4.55 27.04 -2.41
C ALA A 227 -5.49 27.37 -1.24
N SER A 228 -5.82 28.65 -1.06
CA SER A 228 -6.76 29.13 -0.04
C SER A 228 -8.16 28.54 -0.24
N LYS A 229 -8.64 28.45 -1.49
CA LYS A 229 -9.94 27.85 -1.83
C LYS A 229 -10.02 26.38 -1.43
N VAL A 230 -8.94 25.61 -1.61
CA VAL A 230 -8.89 24.20 -1.19
C VAL A 230 -9.06 24.04 0.33
N ARG A 231 -8.45 24.94 1.12
CA ARG A 231 -8.59 24.92 2.59
C ARG A 231 -10.02 25.22 3.02
N LEU A 232 -10.70 26.12 2.31
CA LEU A 232 -12.10 26.48 2.57
C LEU A 232 -13.06 25.32 2.27
N VAL A 233 -12.81 24.52 1.22
CA VAL A 233 -13.60 23.30 0.93
C VAL A 233 -13.61 22.31 2.10
N LYS A 234 -12.54 22.28 2.91
CA LYS A 234 -12.48 21.47 4.14
C LYS A 234 -13.18 22.14 5.32
N LEU A 235 -13.20 23.47 5.39
CA LEU A 235 -13.57 24.26 6.57
C LEU A 235 -15.05 24.63 6.67
N VAL A 236 -15.88 24.42 5.63
CA VAL A 236 -17.33 24.61 5.76
C VAL A 236 -17.88 23.53 6.69
N LYS A 237 -18.00 23.88 7.97
CA LYS A 237 -18.42 23.01 9.08
C LYS A 237 -19.74 22.28 8.80
N MET A 238 -19.84 21.13 9.47
CA MET A 238 -21.09 20.46 9.82
C MET A 238 -22.05 21.42 10.50
#